data_AF-B8GS93-F1
#
_entry.id   AF-B8GS93-F1
#
_cell.length_a   1.000
_cell.length_b   1.000
_cell.length_c   1.000
_cell.angle_alpha   90.00
_cell.angle_beta   90.00
_cell.angle_gamma   90.00
#
_symmetry.space_group_name_H-M   'P 1'
#
loop_
_entity.id
_entity.type
_entity.pdbx_description
1 polymer ?
#
loop_
_entity_poly.entity_id
_entity_poly.type
_entity_poly.pdbx_seq_one_letter_code
_entity_poly.pdbx_strand_id
1 'polypeptide(L)'
;MVAILGYSREQIFAAVKDMYTAVADSPDAHFHFPVGGEACRTLGYPPEQIAALPEAVRQSFAGVGYPFNAQAVRAGDTVLDIGAGAGNDTVIASRIAGSEGHVIALDLTPAMTRKLKAACDQTAVANVSVLQGSAERLPLADGSVDSITSNGALNLVPDKRRAIGEMFRVLRPGGRVQLADVVIRRPVTVDCHEDPRLWVECVVGATVDEDLLTMFRDAGFEDVEVVRELDYFAHSPSAQTREVAASFDARSMELGMSRGDRAPSRLMQWLKRLNPVRWVKSLWRRGFFGLVSLAAAVIVCYGTLAALALLGVLGFGFALDEGLWAGAIALFAVLAAAAITAGARRHRSPGPPILAATGAGVILYALFVDYSLIVELIGFILLSVSALRDLQLRRRVQARVLGLQHAVGMK
;
A
#
# COMPACT_ATOMS: atom_id res chain seq x y z
N MET A 1 -0.06 -3.56 6.27
CA MET A 1 -1.50 -3.89 6.14
C MET A 1 -2.17 -2.58 5.80
N VAL A 2 -2.52 -2.37 4.52
CA VAL A 2 -3.48 -1.33 4.15
C VAL A 2 -4.70 -1.67 5.01
N ALA A 3 -5.14 -0.71 5.83
CA ALA A 3 -6.22 -0.99 6.74
C ALA A 3 -7.44 -1.28 5.88
N ILE A 4 -7.86 -2.54 5.85
CA ILE A 4 -9.19 -2.95 5.35
C ILE A 4 -10.16 -2.42 6.41
N LEU A 5 -10.31 -1.10 6.48
CA LEU A 5 -11.34 -0.49 7.30
C LEU A 5 -12.61 -0.48 6.44
N GLY A 6 -13.13 -1.72 6.40
CA GLY A 6 -14.46 -2.26 6.12
C GLY A 6 -15.11 -2.13 4.76
N TYR A 7 -14.45 -2.72 3.76
CA TYR A 7 -15.16 -3.52 2.77
C TYR A 7 -14.99 -5.00 3.07
N SER A 8 -16.05 -5.78 2.83
CA SER A 8 -15.93 -7.24 2.78
C SER A 8 -15.12 -7.65 1.55
N ARG A 9 -14.49 -8.81 1.63
CA ARG A 9 -13.73 -9.38 0.52
C ARG A 9 -14.60 -9.55 -0.73
N GLU A 10 -15.85 -9.94 -0.54
CA GLU A 10 -16.84 -10.15 -1.59
C GLU A 10 -17.19 -8.83 -2.28
N GLN A 11 -17.33 -7.73 -1.54
CA GLN A 11 -17.60 -6.40 -2.09
C GLN A 11 -16.46 -5.92 -2.99
N ILE A 12 -15.21 -6.10 -2.55
CA ILE A 12 -14.03 -5.74 -3.36
C ILE A 12 -14.02 -6.56 -4.65
N PHE A 13 -14.20 -7.88 -4.58
CA PHE A 13 -14.23 -8.72 -5.77
C PHE A 13 -15.38 -8.40 -6.71
N ALA A 14 -16.56 -8.05 -6.19
CA ALA A 14 -17.68 -7.62 -7.02
C ALA A 14 -17.33 -6.32 -7.76
N ALA A 15 -16.88 -5.28 -7.05
CA ALA A 15 -16.52 -4.00 -7.64
C ALA A 15 -15.42 -4.12 -8.70
N VAL A 16 -14.40 -4.94 -8.45
CA VAL A 16 -13.34 -5.23 -9.43
C VAL A 16 -13.94 -5.92 -10.66
N LYS A 17 -14.71 -7.00 -10.49
CA LYS A 17 -15.32 -7.71 -11.62
C LYS A 17 -16.23 -6.81 -12.44
N ASP A 18 -17.03 -5.95 -11.80
CA ASP A 18 -17.95 -5.06 -12.49
C ASP A 18 -17.20 -4.02 -13.33
N MET A 19 -16.18 -3.37 -12.77
CA MET A 19 -15.36 -2.39 -13.50
C MET A 19 -14.65 -3.03 -14.70
N TYR A 20 -13.97 -4.16 -14.50
CA TYR A 20 -13.22 -4.79 -15.59
C TYR A 20 -14.13 -5.52 -16.58
N THR A 21 -15.37 -5.84 -16.20
CA THR A 21 -16.41 -6.23 -17.18
C THR A 21 -16.75 -5.03 -18.08
N ALA A 22 -16.92 -3.84 -17.53
CA ALA A 22 -17.14 -2.64 -18.33
C ALA A 22 -15.96 -2.31 -19.26
N VAL A 23 -14.71 -2.45 -18.81
CA VAL A 23 -13.52 -2.27 -19.66
C VAL A 23 -13.46 -3.31 -20.79
N ALA A 24 -13.89 -4.55 -20.52
CA ALA A 24 -13.92 -5.61 -21.53
C ALA A 24 -15.01 -5.37 -22.60
N ASP A 25 -16.23 -5.04 -22.15
CA ASP A 25 -17.43 -4.97 -22.98
C ASP A 25 -17.59 -3.59 -23.65
N SER A 26 -17.03 -2.53 -23.08
CA SER A 26 -17.15 -1.15 -23.57
C SER A 26 -15.85 -0.35 -23.34
N PRO A 27 -14.75 -0.72 -24.04
CA PRO A 27 -13.44 -0.10 -23.85
C PRO A 27 -13.40 1.40 -24.17
N ASP A 28 -14.31 1.90 -25.01
CA ASP A 28 -14.40 3.32 -25.38
C ASP A 28 -15.20 4.16 -24.36
N ALA A 29 -15.72 3.54 -23.30
CA ALA A 29 -16.42 4.25 -22.24
C ALA A 29 -15.48 5.18 -21.45
N HIS A 30 -16.05 6.12 -20.72
CA HIS A 30 -15.27 7.03 -19.87
C HIS A 30 -14.83 6.33 -18.58
N PHE A 31 -13.54 6.03 -18.48
CA PHE A 31 -12.88 5.53 -17.26
C PHE A 31 -12.03 6.63 -16.61
N HIS A 32 -11.85 6.55 -15.29
CA HIS A 32 -10.98 7.46 -14.53
C HIS A 32 -9.49 7.13 -14.65
N PHE A 33 -9.13 6.03 -15.30
CA PHE A 33 -7.76 5.62 -15.60
C PHE A 33 -7.52 5.51 -17.11
N PRO A 34 -6.26 5.63 -17.58
CA PRO A 34 -5.91 5.39 -18.97
C PRO A 34 -6.26 3.98 -19.42
N VAL A 35 -6.95 3.86 -20.57
CA VAL A 35 -7.32 2.58 -21.20
C VAL A 35 -6.83 2.58 -22.65
N GLY A 36 -6.52 1.40 -23.17
CA GLY A 36 -6.29 1.18 -24.59
C GLY A 36 -4.85 1.35 -25.05
N GLY A 37 -4.66 1.45 -26.37
CA GLY A 37 -3.31 1.54 -26.98
C GLY A 37 -2.55 2.83 -26.68
N GLU A 38 -3.24 3.94 -26.42
CA GLU A 38 -2.59 5.19 -26.01
C GLU A 38 -2.00 5.07 -24.60
N ALA A 39 -2.69 4.36 -23.71
CA ALA A 39 -2.15 4.01 -22.40
C ALA A 39 -0.87 3.16 -22.54
N CYS A 40 -0.85 2.19 -23.46
CA CYS A 40 0.37 1.41 -23.74
C CYS A 40 1.55 2.30 -24.15
N ARG A 41 1.34 3.24 -25.09
CA ARG A 41 2.39 4.18 -25.54
C ARG A 41 2.92 5.03 -24.38
N THR A 42 2.00 5.57 -23.59
CA THR A 42 2.31 6.41 -22.42
C THR A 42 3.11 5.65 -21.36
N LEU A 43 2.79 4.38 -21.15
CA LEU A 43 3.51 3.50 -20.24
C LEU A 43 4.84 3.00 -20.81
N GLY A 44 5.20 3.39 -22.04
CA GLY A 44 6.49 3.04 -22.65
C GLY A 44 6.55 1.65 -23.26
N TYR A 45 5.42 1.07 -23.66
CA TYR A 45 5.44 -0.14 -24.49
C TYR A 45 6.06 0.19 -25.86
N PRO A 46 6.96 -0.66 -26.40
CA PRO A 46 7.54 -0.45 -27.71
C PRO A 46 6.47 -0.41 -28.82
N PRO A 47 6.53 0.54 -29.78
CA PRO A 47 5.52 0.70 -30.81
C PRO A 47 5.23 -0.57 -31.62
N GLU A 48 6.26 -1.36 -31.91
CA GLU A 48 6.18 -2.63 -32.62
C GLU A 48 5.42 -3.70 -31.82
N GLN A 49 5.56 -3.71 -30.49
CA GLN A 49 4.79 -4.61 -29.62
C GLN A 49 3.32 -4.20 -29.62
N ILE A 50 3.04 -2.89 -29.52
CA ILE A 50 1.67 -2.35 -29.56
C ILE A 50 0.99 -2.67 -30.89
N ALA A 51 1.67 -2.42 -32.02
CA ALA A 51 1.13 -2.64 -33.36
C ALA A 51 0.82 -4.11 -33.64
N ALA A 52 1.55 -5.02 -33.01
CA ALA A 52 1.34 -6.44 -33.18
C ALA A 52 0.26 -7.02 -32.25
N LEU A 53 -0.30 -6.26 -31.31
CA LEU A 53 -1.39 -6.74 -30.46
C LEU A 53 -2.70 -6.86 -31.25
N PRO A 54 -3.54 -7.88 -30.98
CA PRO A 54 -4.89 -7.93 -31.52
C PRO A 54 -5.68 -6.70 -31.08
N GLU A 55 -6.42 -6.08 -32.00
CA GLU A 55 -7.12 -4.82 -31.72
C GLU A 55 -8.05 -4.91 -30.51
N ALA A 56 -8.85 -5.99 -30.46
CA ALA A 56 -9.79 -6.23 -29.37
C ALA A 56 -9.09 -6.31 -28.00
N VAL A 57 -7.87 -6.85 -27.95
CA VAL A 57 -7.06 -6.95 -26.73
C VAL A 57 -6.52 -5.58 -26.36
N ARG A 58 -5.91 -4.90 -27.34
CA ARG A 58 -5.30 -3.58 -27.19
C ARG A 58 -6.27 -2.53 -26.67
N GLN A 59 -7.53 -2.56 -27.10
CA GLN A 59 -8.55 -1.59 -26.69
C GLN A 59 -8.95 -1.72 -25.21
N SER A 60 -8.92 -2.94 -24.65
CA SER A 60 -9.31 -3.19 -23.25
C SER A 60 -8.11 -3.23 -22.29
N PHE A 61 -6.95 -2.71 -22.71
CA PHE A 61 -5.78 -2.62 -21.84
C PHE A 61 -6.01 -1.61 -20.71
N ALA A 62 -5.72 -2.02 -19.48
CA ALA A 62 -5.85 -1.18 -18.28
C ALA A 62 -4.69 -1.43 -17.29
N GLY A 63 -3.46 -1.54 -17.81
CA GLY A 63 -2.25 -1.66 -16.99
C GLY A 63 -1.76 -0.33 -16.44
N VAL A 64 -0.73 -0.40 -15.59
CA VAL A 64 -0.14 0.76 -14.90
C VAL A 64 1.36 0.95 -15.16
N GLY A 65 2.01 0.02 -15.85
CA GLY A 65 3.42 0.11 -16.26
C GLY A 65 3.76 -0.84 -17.41
N TYR A 66 5.03 -0.90 -17.77
CA TYR A 66 5.62 -1.86 -18.71
C TYR A 66 6.53 -2.84 -17.96
N PRO A 67 5.99 -3.96 -17.40
CA PRO A 67 6.74 -4.85 -16.51
C PRO A 67 7.94 -5.52 -17.18
N PHE A 68 7.96 -5.64 -18.52
CA PHE A 68 9.01 -6.31 -19.27
C PHE A 68 10.38 -5.61 -19.23
N ASN A 69 10.47 -4.39 -18.71
CA ASN A 69 11.77 -3.76 -18.40
C ASN A 69 12.63 -4.59 -17.44
N ALA A 70 12.00 -5.40 -16.57
CA ALA A 70 12.70 -6.30 -15.66
C ALA A 70 13.24 -7.58 -16.33
N GLN A 71 12.86 -7.86 -17.58
CA GLN A 71 13.36 -8.99 -18.38
C GLN A 71 13.25 -10.36 -17.67
N ALA A 72 12.17 -10.58 -16.92
CA ALA A 72 11.97 -11.83 -16.19
C ALA A 72 11.55 -12.97 -17.13
N VAL A 73 10.76 -12.67 -18.16
CA VAL A 73 10.30 -13.65 -19.15
C VAL A 73 11.42 -13.96 -20.15
N ARG A 74 11.67 -15.24 -20.39
CA ARG A 74 12.70 -15.74 -21.32
C ARG A 74 12.12 -16.78 -22.28
N ALA A 75 12.82 -17.01 -23.38
CA ALA A 75 12.47 -18.07 -24.33
C ALA A 75 12.44 -19.45 -23.63
N GLY A 76 11.41 -20.24 -23.91
CA GLY A 76 11.15 -21.55 -23.29
C GLY A 76 10.53 -21.50 -21.89
N ASP A 77 10.29 -20.32 -21.30
CA ASP A 77 9.66 -20.24 -19.98
C ASP A 77 8.19 -20.72 -20.04
N THR A 78 7.78 -21.42 -18.98
CA THR A 78 6.39 -21.46 -18.52
C THR A 78 6.11 -20.19 -17.72
N VAL A 79 5.36 -19.26 -18.29
CA VAL A 79 5.05 -17.94 -17.73
C VAL A 79 3.67 -17.95 -17.10
N LEU A 80 3.50 -17.35 -15.93
CA LEU A 80 2.19 -17.01 -15.36
C LEU A 80 1.94 -15.51 -15.46
N ASP A 81 0.87 -15.10 -16.15
CA ASP A 81 0.39 -13.72 -16.20
C ASP A 81 -0.78 -13.54 -15.21
N ILE A 82 -0.58 -12.77 -14.14
CA ILE A 82 -1.57 -12.57 -13.07
C ILE A 82 -2.32 -11.25 -13.30
N GLY A 83 -3.64 -11.35 -13.40
CA GLY A 83 -4.49 -10.24 -13.80
C GLY A 83 -4.30 -9.90 -15.28
N ALA A 84 -4.31 -10.94 -16.11
CA ALA A 84 -4.02 -10.85 -17.54
C ALA A 84 -4.95 -9.89 -18.30
N GLY A 85 -6.14 -9.59 -17.76
CA GLY A 85 -7.15 -8.78 -18.41
C GLY A 85 -7.52 -9.35 -19.78
N ALA A 86 -7.58 -8.49 -20.79
CA ALA A 86 -7.80 -8.91 -22.18
C ALA A 86 -6.55 -9.55 -22.81
N GLY A 87 -5.40 -9.56 -22.13
CA GLY A 87 -4.19 -10.30 -22.50
C GLY A 87 -3.10 -9.55 -23.26
N ASN A 88 -2.99 -8.23 -23.10
CA ASN A 88 -1.88 -7.46 -23.67
C ASN A 88 -0.52 -8.06 -23.27
N ASP A 89 -0.28 -8.17 -21.97
CA ASP A 89 0.98 -8.68 -21.43
C ASP A 89 1.11 -10.19 -21.68
N THR A 90 0.02 -10.94 -21.66
CA THR A 90 -0.03 -12.36 -22.08
C THR A 90 0.51 -12.55 -23.50
N VAL A 91 0.05 -11.77 -24.48
CA VAL A 91 0.47 -11.90 -25.88
C VAL A 91 1.94 -11.52 -26.05
N ILE A 92 2.40 -10.49 -25.35
CA ILE A 92 3.83 -10.10 -25.37
C ILE A 92 4.69 -11.19 -24.74
N ALA A 93 4.29 -11.71 -23.57
CA ALA A 93 4.98 -12.80 -22.90
C ALA A 93 5.03 -14.07 -23.77
N SER A 94 3.95 -14.41 -24.47
CA SER A 94 3.87 -15.56 -25.37
C SER A 94 4.89 -15.47 -26.49
N ARG A 95 5.09 -14.29 -27.06
CA ARG A 95 6.10 -14.04 -28.10
C ARG A 95 7.53 -14.13 -27.57
N ILE A 96 7.80 -13.60 -26.38
CA ILE A 96 9.12 -13.67 -25.75
C ILE A 96 9.45 -15.12 -25.38
N ALA A 97 8.47 -15.86 -24.84
CA ALA A 97 8.62 -17.27 -24.48
C ALA A 97 8.80 -18.16 -25.72
N GLY A 98 8.24 -17.77 -26.87
CA GLY A 98 8.40 -18.50 -28.14
C GLY A 98 7.63 -19.82 -28.16
N SER A 99 7.81 -20.60 -29.23
CA SER A 99 7.06 -21.85 -29.47
C SER A 99 7.28 -22.93 -28.40
N GLU A 100 8.47 -22.95 -27.80
CA GLU A 100 8.84 -23.91 -26.76
C GLU A 100 8.39 -23.48 -25.35
N GLY A 101 7.95 -22.23 -25.20
CA GLY A 101 7.42 -21.71 -23.94
C GLY A 101 5.90 -21.80 -23.88
N HIS A 102 5.33 -21.53 -22.70
CA HIS A 102 3.89 -21.58 -22.48
C HIS A 102 3.45 -20.47 -21.53
N VAL A 103 2.36 -19.76 -21.84
CA VAL A 103 1.83 -18.70 -20.96
C VAL A 103 0.49 -19.11 -20.37
N ILE A 104 0.40 -19.07 -19.06
CA ILE A 104 -0.82 -19.29 -18.29
C ILE A 104 -1.35 -17.91 -17.91
N ALA A 105 -2.41 -17.47 -18.58
CA ALA A 105 -3.08 -16.21 -18.30
C ALA A 105 -4.17 -16.41 -17.26
N LEU A 106 -4.04 -15.75 -16.11
CA LEU A 106 -5.01 -15.82 -15.01
C LEU A 106 -5.70 -14.47 -14.83
N ASP A 107 -7.03 -14.45 -14.87
CA ASP A 107 -7.81 -13.26 -14.51
C ASP A 107 -9.03 -13.60 -13.65
N LEU A 108 -9.45 -12.66 -12.80
CA LEU A 108 -10.62 -12.81 -11.93
C LEU A 108 -11.93 -12.68 -12.72
N THR A 109 -11.93 -11.89 -13.78
CA THR A 109 -13.11 -11.36 -14.46
C THR A 109 -13.50 -12.21 -15.67
N PRO A 110 -14.69 -12.84 -15.68
CA PRO A 110 -15.12 -13.69 -16.78
C PRO A 110 -15.07 -13.02 -18.16
N ALA A 111 -15.48 -11.74 -18.25
CA ALA A 111 -15.50 -11.00 -19.51
C ALA A 111 -14.10 -10.83 -20.11
N MET A 112 -13.10 -10.52 -19.27
CA MET A 112 -11.70 -10.44 -19.66
C MET A 112 -11.17 -11.79 -20.17
N THR A 113 -11.40 -12.88 -19.42
CA THR A 113 -10.95 -14.21 -19.85
C THR A 113 -11.59 -14.68 -21.15
N ARG A 114 -12.88 -14.36 -21.39
CA ARG A 114 -13.56 -14.69 -22.65
C ARG A 114 -12.95 -13.91 -23.81
N LYS A 115 -12.68 -12.63 -23.61
CA LYS A 115 -12.07 -11.74 -24.62
C LYS A 115 -10.66 -12.20 -24.99
N LEU A 116 -9.84 -12.52 -23.99
CA LEU A 116 -8.50 -13.07 -24.19
C LEU A 116 -8.53 -14.41 -24.94
N LYS A 117 -9.41 -15.33 -24.54
CA LYS A 117 -9.56 -16.61 -25.23
C LYS A 117 -9.92 -16.42 -26.71
N ALA A 118 -10.90 -15.58 -27.00
CA ALA A 118 -11.29 -15.28 -28.38
C ALA A 118 -10.13 -14.66 -29.19
N ALA A 119 -9.31 -13.81 -28.57
CA ALA A 119 -8.14 -13.24 -29.23
C ALA A 119 -7.05 -14.28 -29.52
N CYS A 120 -6.80 -15.21 -28.61
CA CYS A 120 -5.86 -16.31 -28.84
C CYS A 120 -6.30 -17.19 -30.02
N ASP A 121 -7.59 -17.54 -30.05
CA ASP A 121 -8.19 -18.35 -31.11
C ASP A 121 -8.08 -17.68 -32.49
N GLN A 122 -8.20 -16.34 -32.55
CA GLN A 122 -8.14 -15.57 -33.79
C GLN A 122 -6.71 -15.27 -34.30
N THR A 123 -5.71 -15.26 -33.41
CA THR A 123 -4.35 -14.77 -33.75
C THR A 123 -3.30 -15.87 -33.81
N ALA A 124 -3.72 -17.14 -33.82
CA ALA A 124 -2.86 -18.32 -33.85
C ALA A 124 -1.80 -18.34 -32.73
N VAL A 125 -2.09 -17.68 -31.61
CA VAL A 125 -1.27 -17.74 -30.40
C VAL A 125 -1.55 -19.06 -29.70
N ALA A 126 -0.84 -20.11 -30.11
CA ALA A 126 -1.11 -21.49 -29.70
C ALA A 126 -0.58 -21.85 -28.30
N ASN A 127 0.38 -21.08 -27.77
CA ASN A 127 1.07 -21.40 -26.52
C ASN A 127 0.48 -20.67 -25.28
N VAL A 128 -0.81 -20.32 -25.30
CA VAL A 128 -1.49 -19.64 -24.19
C VAL A 128 -2.64 -20.48 -23.64
N SER A 129 -2.69 -20.66 -22.33
CA SER A 129 -3.83 -21.20 -21.58
C SER A 129 -4.50 -20.09 -20.77
N VAL A 130 -5.83 -19.98 -20.87
CA VAL A 130 -6.59 -18.97 -20.11
C VAL A 130 -7.30 -19.63 -18.94
N LEU A 131 -7.06 -19.15 -17.73
CA LEU A 131 -7.66 -19.60 -16.48
C LEU A 131 -8.42 -18.46 -15.80
N GLN A 132 -9.64 -18.74 -15.37
CA GLN A 132 -10.36 -17.83 -14.50
C GLN A 132 -10.06 -18.19 -13.03
N GLY A 133 -9.58 -17.23 -12.25
CA GLY A 133 -9.23 -17.50 -10.86
C GLY A 133 -8.75 -16.28 -10.08
N SER A 134 -8.55 -16.47 -8.78
CA SER A 134 -8.02 -15.42 -7.89
C SER A 134 -6.52 -15.62 -7.69
N ALA A 135 -5.75 -14.53 -7.75
CA ALA A 135 -4.34 -14.53 -7.38
C ALA A 135 -4.08 -15.02 -5.94
N GLU A 136 -5.08 -14.97 -5.06
CA GLU A 136 -4.99 -15.49 -3.69
C GLU A 136 -5.09 -17.01 -3.58
N ARG A 137 -5.44 -17.70 -4.66
CA ARG A 137 -5.49 -19.17 -4.73
C ARG A 137 -5.26 -19.61 -6.16
N LEU A 138 -3.99 -19.75 -6.53
CA LEU A 138 -3.57 -20.14 -7.86
C LEU A 138 -3.84 -21.64 -8.06
N PRO A 139 -4.61 -22.05 -9.09
CA PRO A 139 -4.90 -23.45 -9.37
C PRO A 139 -3.74 -24.16 -10.10
N LEU A 140 -2.51 -23.95 -9.59
CA LEU A 140 -1.26 -24.45 -10.17
C LEU A 140 -0.47 -25.21 -9.11
N ALA A 141 0.35 -26.17 -9.56
CA ALA A 141 1.22 -26.95 -8.67
C ALA A 141 2.38 -26.11 -8.13
N ASP A 142 3.02 -26.60 -7.08
CA ASP A 142 4.20 -25.95 -6.50
C ASP A 142 5.37 -26.01 -7.49
N GLY A 143 6.09 -24.91 -7.65
CA GLY A 143 7.27 -24.83 -8.53
C GLY A 143 7.00 -25.16 -10.00
N SER A 144 5.77 -24.97 -10.49
CA SER A 144 5.35 -25.32 -11.84
C SER A 144 5.59 -24.24 -12.90
N VAL A 145 5.98 -23.03 -12.52
CA VAL A 145 6.24 -21.93 -13.49
C VAL A 145 7.65 -21.37 -13.33
N ASP A 146 8.19 -20.85 -14.43
CA ASP A 146 9.55 -20.34 -14.55
C ASP A 146 9.64 -18.84 -14.31
N SER A 147 8.62 -18.11 -14.76
CA SER A 147 8.49 -16.67 -14.57
C SER A 147 7.05 -16.23 -14.33
N ILE A 148 6.89 -15.09 -13.65
CA ILE A 148 5.59 -14.45 -13.40
C ILE A 148 5.64 -13.01 -13.95
N THR A 149 4.56 -12.59 -14.62
CA THR A 149 4.28 -11.20 -14.96
C THR A 149 2.96 -10.76 -14.33
N SER A 150 2.84 -9.48 -13.96
CA SER A 150 1.61 -8.90 -13.39
C SER A 150 1.60 -7.39 -13.61
N ASN A 151 0.44 -6.81 -13.92
CA ASN A 151 0.34 -5.38 -14.22
C ASN A 151 -0.92 -4.76 -13.60
N GLY A 152 -0.76 -3.99 -12.53
CA GLY A 152 -1.87 -3.32 -11.80
C GLY A 152 -2.78 -4.25 -10.98
N ALA A 153 -2.59 -5.57 -11.07
CA ALA A 153 -3.50 -6.54 -10.48
C ALA A 153 -3.39 -6.64 -8.95
N LEU A 154 -2.17 -6.62 -8.39
CA LEU A 154 -1.96 -6.85 -6.95
C LEU A 154 -2.61 -5.76 -6.09
N ASN A 155 -2.69 -4.52 -6.55
CA ASN A 155 -3.41 -3.45 -5.87
C ASN A 155 -4.87 -3.75 -5.59
N LEU A 156 -5.51 -4.49 -6.47
CA LEU A 156 -6.91 -4.86 -6.38
C LEU A 156 -7.13 -6.10 -5.51
N VAL A 157 -6.06 -6.83 -5.19
CA VAL A 157 -6.12 -8.00 -4.31
C VAL A 157 -6.34 -7.57 -2.86
N PRO A 158 -7.40 -8.08 -2.20
CA PRO A 158 -7.64 -7.86 -0.77
C PRO A 158 -6.51 -8.36 0.13
N ASP A 159 -6.10 -9.63 -0.04
CA ASP A 159 -4.98 -10.22 0.71
C ASP A 159 -3.74 -10.36 -0.18
N LYS A 160 -3.04 -9.23 -0.37
CA LYS A 160 -1.77 -9.16 -1.12
C LYS A 160 -0.73 -10.14 -0.60
N ARG A 161 -0.64 -10.36 0.72
CA ARG A 161 0.35 -11.28 1.29
C ARG A 161 0.06 -12.72 0.91
N ARG A 162 -1.22 -13.11 0.88
CA ARG A 162 -1.64 -14.42 0.39
C ARG A 162 -1.34 -14.59 -1.10
N ALA A 163 -1.63 -13.58 -1.93
CA ALA A 163 -1.27 -13.64 -3.35
C ALA A 163 0.24 -13.74 -3.58
N ILE A 164 1.06 -12.95 -2.87
CA ILE A 164 2.52 -13.04 -2.94
C ILE A 164 3.02 -14.42 -2.46
N GLY A 165 2.38 -15.00 -1.44
CA GLY A 165 2.67 -16.37 -0.99
C GLY A 165 2.36 -17.42 -2.06
N GLU A 166 1.24 -17.28 -2.77
CA GLU A 166 0.89 -18.14 -3.91
C GLU A 166 1.87 -17.96 -5.08
N MET A 167 2.27 -16.72 -5.39
CA MET A 167 3.32 -16.45 -6.39
C MET A 167 4.62 -17.18 -6.02
N PHE A 168 5.06 -17.10 -4.76
CA PHE A 168 6.24 -17.81 -4.27
C PHE A 168 6.06 -19.34 -4.36
N ARG A 169 4.86 -19.86 -4.11
CA ARG A 169 4.57 -21.30 -4.13
C ARG A 169 4.69 -21.88 -5.53
N VAL A 170 4.06 -21.24 -6.52
CA VAL A 170 3.97 -21.77 -7.90
C VAL A 170 5.25 -21.53 -8.70
N LEU A 171 6.01 -20.48 -8.40
CA LEU A 171 7.28 -20.19 -9.08
C LEU A 171 8.34 -21.21 -8.68
N ARG A 172 9.15 -21.75 -9.59
CA ARG A 172 10.27 -22.65 -9.25
C ARG A 172 11.40 -21.92 -8.50
N PRO A 173 12.27 -22.62 -7.74
CA PRO A 173 13.48 -22.00 -7.15
C PRO A 173 14.33 -21.33 -8.24
N GLY A 174 14.80 -20.11 -8.00
CA GLY A 174 15.49 -19.30 -9.01
C GLY A 174 14.61 -18.76 -10.14
N GLY A 175 13.29 -19.02 -10.10
CA GLY A 175 12.32 -18.41 -11.01
C GLY A 175 12.24 -16.90 -10.80
N ARG A 176 11.72 -16.17 -11.79
CA ARG A 176 11.80 -14.70 -11.85
C ARG A 176 10.41 -14.07 -11.85
N VAL A 177 10.28 -12.90 -11.25
CA VAL A 177 9.04 -12.12 -11.30
C VAL A 177 9.34 -10.76 -11.87
N GLN A 178 8.50 -10.32 -12.79
CA GLN A 178 8.37 -8.93 -13.18
C GLN A 178 6.97 -8.45 -12.87
N LEU A 179 6.81 -7.23 -12.40
CA LEU A 179 5.47 -6.64 -12.26
C LEU A 179 5.51 -5.12 -12.32
N ALA A 180 4.37 -4.53 -12.65
CA ALA A 180 4.13 -3.12 -12.47
C ALA A 180 2.93 -2.94 -11.52
N ASP A 181 3.04 -2.09 -10.52
CA ASP A 181 1.90 -1.75 -9.67
C ASP A 181 1.95 -0.32 -9.14
N VAL A 182 0.79 0.21 -8.75
CA VAL A 182 0.71 1.53 -8.10
C VAL A 182 1.09 1.42 -6.62
N VAL A 183 1.92 2.34 -6.15
CA VAL A 183 2.28 2.51 -4.75
C VAL A 183 2.05 3.93 -4.30
N ILE A 184 1.91 4.12 -2.99
CA ILE A 184 1.77 5.44 -2.35
C ILE A 184 2.90 5.66 -1.37
N ARG A 185 3.37 6.89 -1.16
CA ARG A 185 4.32 7.16 -0.05
C ARG A 185 3.64 7.63 1.22
N ARG A 186 2.42 8.15 1.10
CA ARG A 186 1.61 8.62 2.23
C ARG A 186 0.40 7.70 2.38
N PRO A 187 0.22 7.03 3.53
CA PRO A 187 -0.91 6.12 3.70
C PRO A 187 -2.23 6.88 3.78
N VAL A 188 -3.28 6.25 3.25
CA VAL A 188 -4.67 6.62 3.51
C VAL A 188 -4.99 6.28 4.97
N THR A 189 -5.50 7.26 5.73
CA THR A 189 -5.82 7.11 7.17
C THR A 189 -7.28 7.38 7.51
N VAL A 190 -8.08 7.69 6.51
CA VAL A 190 -9.54 7.83 6.64
C VAL A 190 -10.20 6.51 6.29
N ASP A 191 -11.30 6.23 6.98
CA ASP A 191 -12.11 5.05 6.69
C ASP A 191 -12.92 5.34 5.41
N CYS A 192 -12.72 4.52 4.39
CA CYS A 192 -13.33 4.75 3.07
C CYS A 192 -14.72 4.12 2.91
N HIS A 193 -15.24 3.39 3.92
CA HIS A 193 -16.43 2.50 3.90
C HIS A 193 -17.60 2.89 2.98
N GLU A 194 -17.84 4.18 2.74
CA GLU A 194 -19.00 4.68 2.01
C GLU A 194 -18.93 4.51 0.48
N ASP A 195 -17.76 4.30 -0.15
CA ASP A 195 -17.68 4.14 -1.62
C ASP A 195 -16.66 3.09 -2.13
N PRO A 196 -17.12 1.83 -2.38
CA PRO A 196 -16.26 0.75 -2.89
C PRO A 196 -15.55 1.09 -4.22
N ARG A 197 -16.07 2.06 -4.98
CA ARG A 197 -15.48 2.48 -6.26
C ARG A 197 -14.12 3.11 -6.08
N LEU A 198 -13.85 3.74 -4.92
CA LEU A 198 -12.54 4.31 -4.58
C LEU A 198 -11.43 3.23 -4.53
N TRP A 199 -11.78 1.98 -4.23
CA TRP A 199 -10.82 0.85 -4.28
C TRP A 199 -10.34 0.59 -5.72
N VAL A 200 -11.23 0.78 -6.68
CA VAL A 200 -11.00 0.57 -8.11
C VAL A 200 -10.24 1.75 -8.74
N GLU A 201 -10.00 2.82 -8.00
CA GLU A 201 -9.11 3.92 -8.42
C GLU A 201 -7.62 3.60 -8.25
N CYS A 202 -7.27 2.36 -7.88
CA CYS A 202 -5.92 1.86 -7.59
C CYS A 202 -5.19 2.58 -6.42
N VAL A 203 -5.56 3.82 -6.06
CA VAL A 203 -4.92 4.60 -4.98
C VAL A 203 -5.33 4.12 -3.58
N VAL A 204 -6.58 3.73 -3.38
CA VAL A 204 -7.05 3.23 -2.06
C VAL A 204 -6.56 1.80 -1.79
N GLY A 205 -6.46 0.98 -2.83
CA GLY A 205 -5.85 -0.35 -2.77
C GLY A 205 -4.32 -0.33 -2.72
N ALA A 206 -3.69 0.81 -3.07
CA ALA A 206 -2.25 0.98 -3.12
C ALA A 206 -1.61 0.76 -1.75
N THR A 207 -0.52 0.02 -1.76
CA THR A 207 0.30 -0.19 -0.57
C THR A 207 1.43 0.82 -0.55
N VAL A 208 1.94 1.10 0.66
CA VAL A 208 3.15 1.91 0.78
C VAL A 208 4.31 1.21 0.06
N ASP A 209 5.09 1.93 -0.74
CA ASP A 209 6.21 1.37 -1.52
C ASP A 209 7.13 0.45 -0.70
N GLU A 210 7.64 0.93 0.44
CA GLU A 210 8.47 0.17 1.38
C GLU A 210 7.76 -1.10 1.89
N ASP A 211 6.45 -1.02 2.11
CA ASP A 211 5.64 -2.13 2.62
C ASP A 211 5.46 -3.20 1.54
N LEU A 212 5.25 -2.82 0.27
CA LEU A 212 5.13 -3.76 -0.85
C LEU A 212 6.45 -4.53 -1.06
N LEU A 213 7.58 -3.82 -1.18
CA LEU A 213 8.90 -4.44 -1.32
C LEU A 213 9.20 -5.38 -0.14
N THR A 214 8.79 -4.97 1.06
CA THR A 214 8.91 -5.79 2.26
C THR A 214 8.06 -7.06 2.20
N MET A 215 6.84 -7.02 1.66
CA MET A 215 6.00 -8.21 1.54
C MET A 215 6.66 -9.29 0.68
N PHE A 216 7.30 -8.90 -0.43
CA PHE A 216 8.07 -9.82 -1.28
C PHE A 216 9.26 -10.42 -0.52
N ARG A 217 10.09 -9.59 0.14
CA ARG A 217 11.23 -10.06 0.94
C ARG A 217 10.82 -10.94 2.12
N ASP A 218 9.67 -10.66 2.74
CA ASP A 218 9.13 -11.47 3.83
C ASP A 218 8.66 -12.85 3.31
N ALA A 219 8.19 -12.94 2.06
CA ALA A 219 7.75 -14.19 1.44
C ALA A 219 8.90 -15.08 0.96
N GLY A 220 10.10 -14.52 0.76
CA GLY A 220 11.29 -15.25 0.32
C GLY A 220 11.82 -14.84 -1.06
N PHE A 221 11.28 -13.76 -1.65
CA PHE A 221 11.87 -13.19 -2.86
C PHE A 221 13.17 -12.47 -2.54
N GLU A 222 14.13 -12.63 -3.43
CA GLU A 222 15.49 -12.08 -3.40
C GLU A 222 15.63 -11.07 -4.56
N ASP A 223 16.71 -10.28 -4.53
CA ASP A 223 17.02 -9.28 -5.57
C ASP A 223 15.83 -8.39 -5.94
N VAL A 224 15.06 -7.96 -4.94
CA VAL A 224 13.87 -7.14 -5.15
C VAL A 224 14.29 -5.72 -5.51
N GLU A 225 14.23 -5.42 -6.79
CA GLU A 225 14.72 -4.19 -7.41
C GLU A 225 13.59 -3.37 -8.03
N VAL A 226 13.70 -2.05 -7.89
CA VAL A 226 12.85 -1.09 -8.59
C VAL A 226 13.52 -0.75 -9.91
N VAL A 227 12.95 -1.22 -11.01
CA VAL A 227 13.49 -1.02 -12.36
C VAL A 227 13.14 0.36 -12.88
N ARG A 228 11.92 0.84 -12.59
CA ARG A 228 11.43 2.15 -13.01
C ARG A 228 10.34 2.66 -12.08
N GLU A 229 10.33 3.97 -11.84
CA GLU A 229 9.17 4.70 -11.29
C GLU A 229 8.62 5.63 -12.37
N LEU A 230 7.30 5.74 -12.48
CA LEU A 230 6.64 6.71 -13.36
C LEU A 230 5.38 7.31 -12.72
N ASP A 231 5.07 8.53 -13.12
CA ASP A 231 3.80 9.19 -12.76
C ASP A 231 2.68 8.74 -13.70
N TYR A 232 2.16 7.54 -13.44
CA TYR A 232 1.00 6.99 -14.14
C TYR A 232 -0.22 7.91 -14.08
N PHE A 233 -0.42 8.59 -12.95
CA PHE A 233 -1.62 9.38 -12.71
C PHE A 233 -1.60 10.71 -13.45
N ALA A 234 -0.44 11.27 -13.78
CA ALA A 234 -0.34 12.46 -14.65
C ALA A 234 -1.13 12.31 -15.96
N HIS A 235 -1.32 11.07 -16.43
CA HIS A 235 -2.03 10.74 -17.66
C HIS A 235 -3.50 10.35 -17.47
N SER A 236 -3.99 10.33 -16.22
CA SER A 236 -5.42 10.09 -15.96
C SER A 236 -6.27 11.20 -16.60
N PRO A 237 -7.39 10.88 -17.26
CA PRO A 237 -8.32 11.89 -17.77
C PRO A 237 -9.03 12.65 -16.62
N SER A 238 -9.15 12.04 -15.44
CA SER A 238 -9.86 12.58 -14.29
C SER A 238 -8.99 13.54 -13.47
N ALA A 239 -9.40 14.81 -13.39
CA ALA A 239 -8.72 15.82 -12.56
C ALA A 239 -8.73 15.44 -11.07
N GLN A 240 -9.84 14.86 -10.60
CA GLN A 240 -9.98 14.37 -9.22
C GLN A 240 -8.97 13.25 -8.94
N THR A 241 -8.82 12.28 -9.85
CA THR A 241 -7.87 11.18 -9.70
C THR A 241 -6.42 11.72 -9.65
N ARG A 242 -6.09 12.72 -10.46
CA ARG A 242 -4.78 13.41 -10.41
C ARG A 242 -4.53 14.08 -9.06
N GLU A 243 -5.52 14.79 -8.52
CA GLU A 243 -5.42 15.47 -7.22
C GLU A 243 -5.28 14.47 -6.05
N VAL A 244 -6.05 13.39 -6.08
CA VAL A 244 -5.98 12.29 -5.12
C VAL A 244 -4.58 11.65 -5.17
N ALA A 245 -4.11 11.26 -6.35
CA ALA A 245 -2.79 10.66 -6.55
C ALA A 245 -1.66 11.56 -6.04
N ALA A 246 -1.67 12.84 -6.40
CA ALA A 246 -0.68 13.82 -5.94
C ALA A 246 -0.68 13.99 -4.40
N SER A 247 -1.86 13.96 -3.79
CA SER A 247 -2.01 14.08 -2.33
C SER A 247 -1.37 12.91 -1.59
N PHE A 248 -1.42 11.70 -2.13
CA PHE A 248 -0.82 10.50 -1.54
C PHE A 248 0.61 10.19 -2.05
N ASP A 249 1.13 11.01 -2.98
CA ASP A 249 2.38 10.75 -3.73
C ASP A 249 2.32 9.35 -4.36
N ALA A 250 1.24 9.10 -5.09
CA ALA A 250 0.97 7.85 -5.77
C ALA A 250 1.76 7.79 -7.09
N ARG A 251 2.39 6.64 -7.34
CA ARG A 251 3.25 6.40 -8.51
C ARG A 251 3.07 4.97 -8.97
N SER A 252 3.35 4.70 -10.23
CA SER A 252 3.54 3.32 -10.68
C SER A 252 5.02 2.93 -10.55
N MET A 253 5.24 1.69 -10.15
CA MET A 253 6.55 1.12 -9.89
C MET A 253 6.68 -0.22 -10.60
N GLU A 254 7.71 -0.34 -11.42
CA GLU A 254 8.10 -1.58 -12.08
C GLU A 254 9.16 -2.29 -11.27
N LEU A 255 8.93 -3.56 -10.98
CA LEU A 255 9.78 -4.39 -10.13
C LEU A 255 10.30 -5.61 -10.88
N GLY A 256 11.54 -5.95 -10.59
CA GLY A 256 12.15 -7.25 -10.87
C GLY A 256 12.54 -7.94 -9.57
N MET A 257 12.44 -9.27 -9.53
CA MET A 257 12.91 -10.07 -8.40
C MET A 257 13.08 -11.54 -8.77
N SER A 258 13.79 -12.29 -7.93
CA SER A 258 14.02 -13.73 -8.04
C SER A 258 13.40 -14.48 -6.86
N ARG A 259 13.03 -15.74 -7.05
CA ARG A 259 12.60 -16.62 -5.96
C ARG A 259 13.81 -17.26 -5.32
N GLY A 260 14.02 -17.04 -4.02
CA GLY A 260 15.01 -17.78 -3.24
C GLY A 260 14.65 -19.27 -3.10
N ASP A 261 15.61 -20.09 -2.68
CA ASP A 261 15.45 -21.55 -2.62
C ASP A 261 14.37 -22.03 -1.64
N ARG A 262 14.19 -21.30 -0.54
CA ARG A 262 13.29 -21.68 0.55
C ARG A 262 12.54 -20.48 1.10
N ALA A 263 11.25 -20.67 1.37
CA ALA A 263 10.49 -19.69 2.11
C ALA A 263 11.05 -19.53 3.54
N PRO A 264 11.10 -18.31 4.10
CA PRO A 264 11.45 -18.11 5.50
C PRO A 264 10.48 -18.87 6.41
N SER A 265 10.97 -19.42 7.52
CA SER A 265 10.13 -20.13 8.50
C SER A 265 9.02 -19.23 9.04
N ARG A 266 7.89 -19.82 9.46
CA ARG A 266 6.77 -19.05 10.04
C ARG A 266 7.20 -18.17 11.23
N LEU A 267 8.12 -18.67 12.05
CA LEU A 267 8.71 -17.91 13.16
C LEU A 267 9.51 -16.71 12.64
N MET A 268 10.35 -16.90 11.62
CA MET A 268 11.13 -15.81 11.02
C MET A 268 10.22 -14.76 10.38
N GLN A 269 9.18 -15.18 9.66
CA GLN A 269 8.17 -14.28 9.11
C GLN A 269 7.45 -13.50 10.22
N TRP A 270 7.13 -14.14 11.35
CA TRP A 270 6.51 -13.50 12.50
C TRP A 270 7.46 -12.48 13.16
N LEU A 271 8.72 -12.84 13.40
CA LEU A 271 9.73 -11.93 13.94
C LEU A 271 9.96 -10.72 13.04
N LYS A 272 10.05 -10.92 11.72
CA LYS A 272 10.16 -9.83 10.74
C LYS A 272 8.94 -8.88 10.79
N ARG A 273 7.76 -9.38 11.13
CA ARG A 273 6.54 -8.56 11.32
C ARG A 273 6.59 -7.72 12.60
N LEU A 274 7.29 -8.18 13.64
CA LEU A 274 7.47 -7.47 14.91
C LEU A 274 8.61 -6.43 14.89
N ASN A 275 9.20 -6.14 13.73
CA ASN A 275 10.30 -5.20 13.63
C ASN A 275 9.87 -3.81 14.18
N PRO A 276 10.49 -3.32 15.28
CA PRO A 276 10.06 -2.10 15.96
C PRO A 276 10.25 -0.85 15.09
N VAL A 277 11.28 -0.84 14.24
CA VAL A 277 11.53 0.26 13.30
C VAL A 277 10.36 0.40 12.31
N ARG A 278 9.82 -0.73 11.82
CA ARG A 278 8.65 -0.72 10.93
C ARG A 278 7.42 -0.18 11.65
N TRP A 279 7.21 -0.57 12.90
CA TRP A 279 6.08 -0.11 13.70
C TRP A 279 6.13 1.40 13.94
N VAL A 280 7.31 1.92 14.33
CA VAL A 280 7.55 3.36 14.52
C VAL A 280 7.35 4.14 13.23
N LYS A 281 7.93 3.69 12.10
CA LYS A 281 7.72 4.31 10.78
C LYS A 281 6.23 4.35 10.41
N SER A 282 5.49 3.27 10.63
CA SER A 282 4.05 3.19 10.36
C SER A 282 3.25 4.20 11.18
N LEU A 283 3.52 4.31 12.48
CA LEU A 283 2.88 5.29 13.36
C LEU A 283 3.15 6.73 12.92
N TRP A 284 4.39 7.01 12.52
CA TRP A 284 4.78 8.33 12.02
C TRP A 284 4.08 8.69 10.71
N ARG A 285 4.04 7.76 9.74
CA ARG A 285 3.33 7.95 8.47
C ARG A 285 1.84 8.24 8.68
N ARG A 286 1.20 7.49 9.59
CA ARG A 286 -0.22 7.63 9.95
C ARG A 286 -0.53 8.86 10.83
N GLY A 287 0.49 9.58 11.30
CA GLY A 287 0.32 10.77 12.14
C GLY A 287 0.02 10.48 13.61
N PHE A 288 0.18 9.24 14.07
CA PHE A 288 -0.03 8.86 15.48
C PHE A 288 1.17 9.15 16.39
N PHE A 289 2.34 9.48 15.82
CA PHE A 289 3.57 9.65 16.60
C PHE A 289 3.45 10.73 17.70
N GLY A 290 2.71 11.82 17.46
CA GLY A 290 2.42 12.82 18.49
C GLY A 290 1.60 12.27 19.65
N LEU A 291 0.58 11.46 19.35
CA LEU A 291 -0.27 10.81 20.35
C LEU A 291 0.49 9.75 21.15
N VAL A 292 1.36 8.98 20.49
CA VAL A 292 2.20 7.96 21.14
C VAL A 292 3.25 8.61 22.04
N SER A 293 3.89 9.68 21.58
CA SER A 293 4.86 10.43 22.40
C SER A 293 4.19 11.06 23.62
N LEU A 294 2.98 11.61 23.45
CA LEU A 294 2.17 12.10 24.56
C LEU A 294 1.79 10.98 25.55
N ALA A 295 1.33 9.82 25.05
CA ALA A 295 1.01 8.68 25.89
C ALA A 295 2.24 8.20 26.67
N ALA A 296 3.41 8.17 26.02
CA ALA A 296 4.67 7.86 26.70
C ALA A 296 4.99 8.89 27.80
N ALA A 297 4.81 10.19 27.56
CA ALA A 297 5.01 11.22 28.58
C ALA A 297 4.09 11.02 29.80
N VAL A 298 2.81 10.73 29.56
CA VAL A 298 1.80 10.49 30.62
C VAL A 298 2.11 9.20 31.39
N ILE A 299 2.52 8.12 30.70
CA ILE A 299 2.91 6.85 31.32
C ILE A 299 4.19 7.04 32.15
N VAL A 300 5.19 7.76 31.63
CA VAL A 300 6.42 8.02 32.37
C VAL A 300 6.13 8.86 33.60
N CYS A 301 5.27 9.89 33.51
CA CYS A 301 4.86 10.68 34.67
C CYS A 301 4.02 9.83 35.65
N TYR A 302 2.74 9.60 35.35
CA TYR A 302 1.81 9.03 36.32
C TYR A 302 1.89 7.50 36.42
N GLY A 303 2.30 6.82 35.35
CA GLY A 303 2.46 5.35 35.35
C GLY A 303 3.63 4.90 36.22
N THR A 304 4.75 5.64 36.21
CA THR A 304 5.89 5.37 37.10
C THR A 304 5.49 5.55 38.56
N LEU A 305 4.79 6.64 38.90
CA LEU A 305 4.29 6.88 40.26
C LEU A 305 3.32 5.79 40.72
N ALA A 306 2.39 5.37 39.86
CA ALA A 306 1.45 4.30 40.16
C ALA A 306 2.15 2.94 40.37
N ALA A 307 3.15 2.63 39.54
CA ALA A 307 3.95 1.41 39.67
C ALA A 307 4.76 1.40 40.97
N LEU A 308 5.39 2.52 41.34
CA LEU A 308 6.12 2.67 42.60
C LEU A 308 5.18 2.51 43.80
N ALA A 309 3.99 3.09 43.77
CA ALA A 309 2.99 2.93 44.83
C ALA A 309 2.56 1.45 44.98
N LEU A 310 2.29 0.75 43.88
CA LEU A 310 1.96 -0.68 43.86
C LEU A 310 3.09 -1.56 44.41
N LEU A 311 4.32 -1.30 43.99
CA LEU A 311 5.50 -2.02 44.47
C LEU A 311 5.76 -1.75 45.97
N GLY A 312 5.47 -0.53 46.43
CA GLY A 312 5.49 -0.19 47.85
C GLY A 312 4.50 -1.01 48.67
N VAL A 313 3.28 -1.24 48.18
CA VAL A 313 2.30 -2.14 48.82
C VAL A 313 2.82 -3.58 48.89
N LEU A 314 3.63 -4.00 47.91
CA LEU A 314 4.29 -5.31 47.89
C LEU A 314 5.57 -5.37 48.74
N GLY A 315 5.91 -4.30 49.46
CA GLY A 315 7.06 -4.24 50.38
C GLY A 315 8.39 -3.88 49.73
N PHE A 316 8.39 -3.45 48.46
CA PHE A 316 9.60 -2.98 47.78
C PHE A 316 9.74 -1.47 47.87
N GLY A 317 10.91 -0.99 48.32
CA GLY A 317 11.28 0.42 48.26
C GLY A 317 12.22 0.69 47.10
N PHE A 318 11.85 1.61 46.20
CA PHE A 318 12.71 2.05 45.11
C PHE A 318 12.97 3.55 45.27
N ALA A 319 14.23 3.97 45.05
CA ALA A 319 14.59 5.37 44.93
C ALA A 319 14.44 5.79 43.47
N LEU A 320 13.67 6.85 43.22
CA LEU A 320 13.52 7.44 41.89
C LEU A 320 14.52 8.60 41.77
N ASP A 321 15.33 8.60 40.72
CA ASP A 321 16.13 9.76 40.36
C ASP A 321 15.20 10.80 39.72
N GLU A 322 14.89 11.85 40.49
CA GLU A 322 13.96 12.91 40.08
C GLU A 322 14.42 13.64 38.81
N GLY A 323 15.73 13.85 38.64
CA GLY A 323 16.29 14.52 37.48
C GLY A 323 16.16 13.69 36.21
N LEU A 324 16.45 12.39 36.30
CA LEU A 324 16.30 11.46 35.17
C LEU A 324 14.82 11.26 34.80
N TRP A 325 13.95 11.18 35.80
CA TRP A 325 12.51 11.04 35.61
C TRP A 325 11.89 12.29 34.98
N ALA A 326 12.17 13.48 35.51
CA ALA A 326 11.71 14.75 34.93
C ALA A 326 12.27 14.96 33.52
N GLY A 327 13.54 14.61 33.29
CA GLY A 327 14.16 14.63 31.96
C GLY A 327 13.46 13.74 30.94
N ALA A 328 13.02 12.54 31.35
CA ALA A 328 12.26 11.64 30.47
C ALA A 328 10.87 12.19 30.12
N ILE A 329 10.14 12.76 31.09
CA ILE A 329 8.84 13.41 30.85
C ILE A 329 9.00 14.57 29.85
N ALA A 330 9.99 15.43 30.10
CA ALA A 330 10.31 16.58 29.26
C ALA A 330 10.64 16.16 27.82
N LEU A 331 11.47 15.12 27.64
CA LEU A 331 11.82 14.59 26.33
C LEU A 331 10.58 14.18 25.54
N PHE A 332 9.68 13.39 26.13
CA PHE A 332 8.48 12.93 25.44
C PHE A 332 7.47 14.05 25.17
N ALA A 333 7.34 15.03 26.05
CA ALA A 333 6.52 16.22 25.83
C ALA A 333 7.03 17.06 24.64
N VAL A 334 8.34 17.27 24.56
CA VAL A 334 8.98 17.98 23.43
C VAL A 334 8.84 17.18 22.14
N LEU A 335 9.05 15.86 22.16
CA LEU A 335 8.84 14.99 21.00
C LEU A 335 7.39 15.05 20.50
N ALA A 336 6.41 15.05 21.41
CA ALA A 336 5.00 15.21 21.05
C ALA A 336 4.74 16.55 20.35
N ALA A 337 5.26 17.66 20.90
CA ALA A 337 5.10 18.99 20.31
C ALA A 337 5.80 19.12 18.94
N ALA A 338 7.00 18.56 18.80
CA ALA A 338 7.73 18.53 17.53
C ALA A 338 6.97 17.71 16.47
N ALA A 339 6.39 16.58 16.85
CA ALA A 339 5.59 15.72 15.97
C ALA A 339 4.31 16.40 15.47
N ILE A 340 3.62 17.13 16.34
CA ILE A 340 2.43 17.93 15.99
C ILE A 340 2.83 19.07 15.06
N THR A 341 3.93 19.77 15.37
CA THR A 341 4.45 20.86 14.55
C THR A 341 4.84 20.39 13.15
N ALA A 342 5.53 19.25 13.03
CA ALA A 342 5.84 18.63 11.74
C ALA A 342 4.56 18.27 10.95
N GLY A 343 3.50 17.92 11.69
CA GLY A 343 2.15 17.68 11.17
C GLY A 343 1.47 18.84 10.50
N ALA A 344 1.70 20.06 11.01
CA ALA A 344 1.04 21.27 10.53
C ALA A 344 1.32 21.57 9.07
N ARG A 345 2.44 21.09 8.52
CA ARG A 345 2.72 21.18 7.08
C ARG A 345 1.64 20.51 6.22
N ARG A 346 0.88 19.55 6.77
CA ARG A 346 -0.16 18.78 6.07
C ARG A 346 -1.52 19.48 6.03
N HIS A 347 -1.91 20.16 7.10
CA HIS A 347 -3.22 20.86 7.19
C HIS A 347 -3.12 22.39 7.14
N ARG A 348 -1.90 22.94 7.17
CA ARG A 348 -1.58 24.38 7.13
C ARG A 348 -2.25 25.23 8.21
N SER A 349 -2.73 24.63 9.31
CA SER A 349 -3.29 25.36 10.45
C SER A 349 -2.23 25.59 11.53
N PRO A 350 -2.07 26.84 12.04
CA PRO A 350 -1.12 27.14 13.11
C PRO A 350 -1.62 26.76 14.50
N GLY A 351 -2.91 26.44 14.65
CA GLY A 351 -3.55 26.19 15.96
C GLY A 351 -2.92 25.05 16.76
N PRO A 352 -2.85 23.80 16.24
CA PRO A 352 -2.25 22.70 16.98
C PRO A 352 -0.77 22.93 17.36
N PRO A 353 0.13 23.40 16.46
CA PRO A 353 1.51 23.73 16.84
C PRO A 353 1.63 24.70 18.00
N ILE A 354 0.86 25.80 17.98
CA ILE A 354 0.88 26.81 19.05
C ILE A 354 0.44 26.16 20.36
N LEU A 355 -0.68 25.43 20.35
CA LEU A 355 -1.21 24.78 21.55
C LEU A 355 -0.25 23.71 22.10
N ALA A 356 0.44 23.00 21.22
CA ALA A 356 1.42 21.99 21.61
C ALA A 356 2.68 22.62 22.22
N ALA A 357 3.19 23.70 21.63
CA ALA A 357 4.32 24.45 22.17
C ALA A 357 4.00 25.04 23.55
N THR A 358 2.80 25.61 23.71
CA THR A 358 2.33 26.11 25.01
C THR A 358 2.22 24.98 26.04
N GLY A 359 1.59 23.85 25.68
CA GLY A 359 1.45 22.71 26.59
C GLY A 359 2.79 22.13 27.03
N ALA A 360 3.73 21.94 26.09
CA ALA A 360 5.09 21.49 26.42
C ALA A 360 5.83 22.51 27.28
N GLY A 361 5.72 23.81 27.00
CA GLY A 361 6.32 24.86 27.81
C GLY A 361 5.80 24.90 29.24
N VAL A 362 4.50 24.68 29.43
CA VAL A 362 3.86 24.60 30.76
C VAL A 362 4.38 23.38 31.55
N ILE A 363 4.55 22.22 30.89
CA ILE A 363 5.15 21.03 31.53
C ILE A 363 6.61 21.32 31.93
N LEU A 364 7.41 21.90 31.03
CA LEU A 364 8.81 22.21 31.33
C LEU A 364 8.93 23.21 32.50
N TYR A 365 8.04 24.21 32.58
CA TYR A 365 7.99 25.13 33.70
C TYR A 365 7.69 24.39 35.01
N ALA A 366 6.69 23.51 35.02
CA ALA A 366 6.33 22.73 36.20
C ALA A 366 7.47 21.80 36.64
N LEU A 367 8.24 21.23 35.72
CA LEU A 367 9.29 20.28 36.05
C LEU A 367 10.60 20.93 36.52
N PHE A 368 10.96 22.11 36.00
CA PHE A 368 12.30 22.69 36.20
C PHE A 368 12.32 24.07 36.88
N VAL A 369 11.17 24.71 37.09
CA VAL A 369 11.11 26.06 37.69
C VAL A 369 10.34 26.04 39.00
N ASP A 370 9.05 25.69 38.95
CA ASP A 370 8.18 25.68 40.11
C ASP A 370 7.12 24.59 39.97
N TYR A 371 7.29 23.51 40.76
CA TYR A 371 6.45 22.34 40.63
C TYR A 371 5.04 22.56 41.20
N SER A 372 4.06 22.42 40.32
CA SER A 372 2.64 22.41 40.66
C SER A 372 1.94 21.35 39.82
N LEU A 373 1.31 20.39 40.51
CA LEU A 373 0.53 19.33 39.87
C LEU A 373 -0.56 19.90 38.95
N ILE A 374 -1.21 20.99 39.36
CA ILE A 374 -2.25 21.64 38.56
C ILE A 374 -1.65 22.22 37.27
N VAL A 375 -0.49 22.85 37.35
CA VAL A 375 0.20 23.44 36.19
C VAL A 375 0.64 22.34 35.23
N GLU A 376 1.23 21.25 35.74
CA GLU A 376 1.61 20.07 34.93
C GLU A 376 0.40 19.46 34.20
N LEU A 377 -0.71 19.23 34.92
CA LEU A 377 -1.95 18.69 34.35
C LEU A 377 -2.51 19.59 33.25
N ILE A 378 -2.47 20.91 33.43
CA ILE A 378 -2.87 21.87 32.38
C ILE A 378 -1.99 21.67 31.14
N GLY A 379 -0.67 21.53 31.30
CA GLY A 379 0.24 21.28 30.20
C GLY A 379 -0.08 20.00 29.42
N PHE A 380 -0.37 18.90 30.12
CA PHE A 380 -0.80 17.63 29.50
C PHE A 380 -2.15 17.74 28.80
N ILE A 381 -3.12 18.47 29.37
CA ILE A 381 -4.42 18.72 28.73
C ILE A 381 -4.23 19.49 27.43
N LEU A 382 -3.42 20.56 27.43
CA LEU A 382 -3.14 21.35 26.23
C LEU A 382 -2.49 20.50 25.14
N LEU A 383 -1.49 19.67 25.48
CA LEU A 383 -0.87 18.74 24.54
C LEU A 383 -1.87 17.70 24.01
N SER A 384 -2.76 17.19 24.86
CA SER A 384 -3.79 16.20 24.49
C SER A 384 -4.79 16.78 23.49
N VAL A 385 -5.33 17.97 23.79
CA VAL A 385 -6.24 18.69 22.89
C VAL A 385 -5.54 18.99 21.56
N SER A 386 -4.27 19.39 21.60
CA SER A 386 -3.48 19.66 20.40
C SER A 386 -3.30 18.41 19.53
N ALA A 387 -2.88 17.28 20.13
CA ALA A 387 -2.68 16.02 19.42
C ALA A 387 -3.98 15.52 18.76
N LEU A 388 -5.11 15.61 19.47
CA LEU A 388 -6.41 15.24 18.94
C LEU A 388 -6.84 16.15 17.78
N ARG A 389 -6.65 17.47 17.92
CA ARG A 389 -7.02 18.44 16.89
C ARG A 389 -6.15 18.31 15.63
N ASP A 390 -4.85 18.06 15.79
CA ASP A 390 -3.95 17.76 14.68
C ASP A 390 -4.41 16.52 13.91
N LEU A 391 -4.73 15.43 14.61
CA LEU A 391 -5.21 14.20 13.99
C LEU A 391 -6.55 14.41 13.26
N GLN A 392 -7.50 15.12 13.87
CA GLN A 392 -8.79 15.46 13.27
C GLN A 392 -8.63 16.30 12.00
N LEU A 393 -7.75 17.31 12.01
CA LEU A 393 -7.50 18.17 10.85
C LEU A 393 -6.86 17.38 9.71
N ARG A 394 -5.88 16.50 10.00
CA ARG A 394 -5.29 15.61 8.98
C ARG A 394 -6.33 14.72 8.32
N ARG A 395 -7.22 14.10 9.12
CA ARG A 395 -8.30 13.25 8.61
C ARG A 395 -9.31 14.04 7.78
N ARG A 396 -9.68 15.25 8.20
CA ARG A 396 -10.57 16.15 7.43
C ARG A 396 -10.00 16.51 6.06
N VAL A 397 -8.70 16.82 5.98
CA VAL A 397 -8.03 17.11 4.70
C VAL A 397 -8.06 15.88 3.79
N GLN A 398 -7.72 14.70 4.31
CA GLN A 398 -7.76 13.46 3.52
C GLN A 398 -9.19 13.11 3.05
N ALA A 399 -10.20 13.23 3.91
CA ALA A 399 -11.59 12.97 3.54
C ALA A 399 -12.08 13.93 2.45
N ARG A 400 -11.67 15.21 2.51
CA ARG A 400 -11.99 16.19 1.46
C ARG A 400 -11.37 15.82 0.12
N VAL A 401 -10.10 15.45 0.10
CA VAL A 401 -9.38 15.02 -1.11
C VAL A 401 -10.05 13.79 -1.73
N LEU A 402 -10.50 12.86 -0.89
CA LEU A 402 -11.17 11.64 -1.33
C LEU A 402 -12.67 11.82 -1.64
N GLY A 403 -13.21 13.05 -1.56
CA GLY A 403 -14.63 13.31 -1.81
C GLY A 403 -15.59 12.79 -0.73
N LEU A 404 -15.09 12.31 0.41
CA LEU A 404 -15.86 11.69 1.51
C LEU A 404 -16.49 12.73 2.46
N GLN A 405 -17.06 13.80 1.93
CA GLN A 405 -17.49 14.96 2.73
C GLN A 405 -18.61 14.66 3.75
N HIS A 406 -19.34 13.56 3.59
CA HIS A 406 -20.43 13.14 4.48
C HIS A 406 -19.94 12.37 5.73
N ALA A 407 -18.77 11.74 5.69
CA ALA A 407 -18.28 10.85 6.76
C ALA A 407 -17.72 11.57 8.00
N VAL A 408 -17.41 12.87 7.92
CA VAL A 408 -16.70 13.60 9.00
C VAL A 408 -17.64 14.43 9.89
N GLY A 409 -18.96 14.37 9.63
CA GLY A 409 -19.99 15.11 10.35
C GLY A 409 -20.77 14.34 11.43
N MET A 410 -20.57 13.02 11.56
CA MET A 410 -21.28 12.20 12.54
C MET A 410 -20.32 11.39 13.40
N LYS A 411 -19.85 12.01 14.48
CA LYS A 411 -19.65 11.37 15.80
C LYS A 411 -19.37 12.44 16.84
#